data_AF-A0AAW1ZTW9-F1
#
_entry.id   AF-A0AAW1ZTW9-F1
#
_cell.length_a   1.000
_cell.length_b   1.000
_cell.length_c   1.000
_cell.angle_alpha   90.00
_cell.angle_beta   90.00
_cell.angle_gamma   90.00
#
_symmetry.space_group_name_H-M   'P 1'
#
loop_
_entity.id
_entity.type
_entity.pdbx_description
1 polymer ?
#
loop_
_entity_poly.entity_id
_entity_poly.type
_entity_poly.pdbx_seq_one_letter_code
_entity_poly.pdbx_strand_id
1 'polypeptide(L)' 'KQEVVFQLVRNLGGFTVVDNVCESTTHVVSGSPRRTLNILLGIARGCWILSFEWVLWCLEHRQWVPEEPYELSDYFPAAP' A
#
# COMPACT_ATOMS: atom_id res chain seq x y z
N LYS A 1 0.17 13.40 -1.57
CA LYS A 1 0.07 11.93 -1.66
C LYS A 1 -0.88 11.37 -0.59
N GLN A 2 -0.68 11.65 0.70
CA GLN A 2 -1.57 11.14 1.77
C GLN A 2 -3.05 11.53 1.60
N GLU A 3 -3.36 12.80 1.28
CA GLU A 3 -4.75 13.25 1.07
C GLU A 3 -5.49 12.43 0.02
N VAL A 4 -4.82 12.05 -1.08
CA VAL A 4 -5.40 11.21 -2.14
C VAL A 4 -5.77 9.83 -1.61
N VAL A 5 -4.93 9.24 -0.76
CA VAL A 5 -5.20 7.95 -0.12
C VAL A 5 -6.42 8.04 0.79
N PHE A 6 -6.49 9.08 1.63
CA PHE A 6 -7.65 9.29 2.52
C PHE A 6 -8.95 9.47 1.74
N GLN A 7 -8.94 10.25 0.66
CA GLN A 7 -10.09 10.43 -0.21
C GLN A 7 -10.51 9.13 -0.89
N LEU A 8 -9.56 8.35 -1.40
CA LEU A 8 -9.83 7.06 -2.03
C LEU A 8 -10.47 6.08 -1.05
N VAL A 9 -9.87 5.90 0.13
CA VAL A 9 -10.37 4.99 1.18
C VAL A 9 -11.76 5.42 1.65
N ARG A 10 -12.00 6.74 1.79
CA ARG A 10 -13.33 7.27 2.12
C ARG A 10 -14.38 6.96 1.05
N ASN A 11 -14.01 7.00 -0.22
CA ASN A 11 -14.94 6.80 -1.33
C ASN A 11 -15.22 5.32 -1.61
N LEU A 12 -14.20 4.45 -1.53
CA LEU A 12 -14.34 3.02 -1.85
C LEU A 12 -14.64 2.14 -0.62
N GLY A 13 -14.32 2.62 0.59
CA GLY A 13 -14.47 1.84 1.82
C GLY A 13 -13.53 0.64 1.88
N GLY A 14 -13.79 -0.29 2.81
CA GLY A 14 -13.04 -1.56 2.94
C GLY A 14 -11.70 -1.46 3.66
N PHE A 15 -11.09 -0.27 3.73
CA PHE A 15 -9.83 -0.04 4.45
C PHE A 15 -9.93 1.06 5.49
N THR A 16 -8.96 1.05 6.41
CA THR A 16 -8.66 2.14 7.35
C THR A 16 -7.19 2.48 7.19
N VAL A 17 -6.86 3.78 7.18
CA VAL A 17 -5.48 4.25 7.13
C VAL A 17 -4.95 4.39 8.56
N VAL A 18 -3.77 3.83 8.83
CA VAL A 18 -3.06 3.92 10.11
C VAL A 18 -1.65 4.45 9.88
N ASP A 19 -1.08 5.13 10.88
CA ASP A 19 0.25 5.73 10.75
C ASP A 19 1.39 4.71 10.79
N ASN A 20 1.21 3.64 11.57
CA ASN A 20 2.21 2.60 11.79
C ASN A 20 1.63 1.23 11.50
N VAL A 21 2.46 0.35 10.95
CA VAL A 21 2.10 -1.06 10.71
C VAL A 21 1.73 -1.73 12.04
N CYS A 22 0.55 -2.32 12.08
CA CYS A 22 0.01 -3.07 13.22
C CYS A 22 -0.51 -4.44 12.77
N GLU A 23 -1.11 -5.20 13.69
CA GLU A 23 -1.58 -6.58 13.44
C GLU A 23 -2.66 -6.68 12.37
N SER A 24 -3.48 -5.63 12.18
CA SER A 24 -4.52 -5.59 11.15
C SER A 24 -4.07 -5.01 9.81
N THR A 25 -2.80 -4.62 9.69
CA THR A 25 -2.29 -4.02 8.45
C THR A 25 -2.12 -5.10 7.38
N THR A 26 -2.72 -4.87 6.21
CA THR A 26 -2.62 -5.76 5.04
C THR A 26 -1.85 -5.15 3.88
N HIS A 27 -1.80 -3.81 3.79
CA HIS A 27 -1.19 -3.07 2.70
C HIS A 27 -0.29 -1.95 3.23
N VAL A 28 0.90 -1.81 2.65
CA VAL A 28 1.80 -0.69 2.87
C VAL A 28 2.08 -0.03 1.53
N VAL A 29 1.58 1.21 1.36
CA VAL A 29 1.81 1.99 0.14
C VAL A 29 3.04 2.87 0.29
N SER A 30 4.00 2.70 -0.60
CA SER A 30 5.25 3.45 -0.60
C SER A 30 5.22 4.61 -1.60
N GLY A 31 5.57 5.81 -1.13
CA GLY A 31 5.68 6.99 -1.99
C GLY A 31 6.98 7.04 -2.82
N SER A 32 7.98 6.24 -2.45
CA SER A 32 9.31 6.10 -3.09
C SER A 32 10.00 4.86 -2.53
N PRO A 33 10.89 4.16 -3.26
CA PRO A 33 11.50 2.90 -2.81
C PRO A 33 12.56 3.10 -1.70
N ARG A 34 12.13 3.50 -0.51
CA ARG A 34 12.97 3.68 0.69
C ARG A 34 12.64 2.61 1.72
N ARG A 35 13.66 2.05 2.37
CA ARG A 35 13.53 1.08 3.46
C ARG A 35 13.20 1.78 4.77
N THR A 36 11.94 2.11 4.99
CA THR A 36 11.45 2.65 6.27
C THR A 36 11.05 1.53 7.23
N LEU A 37 10.83 1.86 8.50
CA LEU A 37 10.36 0.89 9.49
C LEU A 37 9.03 0.24 9.08
N ASN A 38 8.08 1.01 8.54
CA ASN A 38 6.80 0.47 8.05
C ASN A 38 6.98 -0.51 6.88
N ILE A 39 7.96 -0.28 5.98
CA ILE A 39 8.26 -1.24 4.91
C ILE A 39 8.81 -2.55 5.52
N LEU A 40 9.79 -2.46 6.43
CA LEU A 40 10.37 -3.65 7.06
C LEU A 40 9.33 -4.45 7.87
N LEU A 41 8.48 -3.76 8.64
CA LEU A 41 7.42 -4.39 9.43
C LEU A 41 6.30 -4.96 8.54
N GLY A 42 5.99 -4.31 7.42
CA GLY A 42 5.04 -4.81 6.44
C GLY A 42 5.52 -6.13 5.82
N ILE A 43 6.79 -6.17 5.38
CA ILE A 43 7.42 -7.39 4.86
C ILE A 43 7.39 -8.50 5.91
N ALA A 44 7.80 -8.21 7.14
CA ALA A 44 7.82 -9.20 8.22
C ALA A 44 6.43 -9.76 8.56
N ARG A 45 5.35 -9.06 8.22
CA ARG A 45 3.96 -9.49 8.40
C ARG A 45 3.33 -10.09 7.16
N GLY A 46 4.03 -10.11 6.02
CA GLY A 46 3.46 -10.53 4.74
C GLY A 46 2.41 -9.56 4.19
N CYS A 47 2.52 -8.26 4.50
CA CYS A 47 1.69 -7.23 3.89
C CYS A 47 2.11 -7.01 2.42
N TRP A 48 1.15 -6.62 1.58
CA TRP A 48 1.45 -6.09 0.25
C TRP A 48 2.30 -4.83 0.36
N ILE A 49 3.42 -4.79 -0.37
CA ILE A 49 4.30 -3.62 -0.43
C ILE A 49 4.17 -2.95 -1.80
N LEU A 50 3.28 -1.95 -1.87
CA LEU A 50 2.82 -1.42 -3.15
C LEU A 50 3.41 -0.05 -3.47
N SER A 51 3.54 0.23 -4.76
CA SER A 51 3.84 1.57 -5.27
C SER A 51 2.62 2.48 -5.11
N PHE A 52 2.84 3.81 -5.14
CA PHE A 52 1.75 4.77 -5.14
C PHE A 52 0.87 4.69 -6.41
N GLU A 53 1.32 4.00 -7.46
CA GLU A 53 0.52 3.84 -8.68
C GLU A 53 -0.71 2.97 -8.44
N TRP A 54 -0.67 2.00 -7.53
CA TRP A 54 -1.86 1.22 -7.14
C TRP A 54 -3.01 2.12 -6.69
N VAL A 55 -2.71 3.15 -5.90
CA VAL A 55 -3.69 4.16 -5.44
C VAL A 55 -4.26 4.94 -6.63
N LEU A 56 -3.41 5.32 -7.59
CA LEU A 56 -3.84 6.07 -8.78
C LEU A 56 -4.75 5.22 -9.68
N TRP A 57 -4.43 3.95 -9.87
CA TRP A 57 -5.23 3.03 -10.68
C TRP A 57 -6.55 2.66 -10.00
N CYS A 58 -6.57 2.48 -8.68
CA CYS A 58 -7.80 2.33 -7.92
C CYS A 58 -8.71 3.55 -8.05
N LEU A 59 -8.13 4.75 -8.03
CA LEU A 59 -8.86 6.01 -8.22
C LEU A 59 -9.49 6.10 -9.62
N GLU A 60 -8.72 5.76 -10.65
CA GLU A 60 -9.18 5.77 -12.05
C GLU A 60 -10.33 4.78 -12.28
N HIS A 61 -10.21 3.56 -11.74
CA HIS A 61 -11.19 2.49 -11.94
C HIS A 61 -12.35 2.54 -10.93
N ARG A 62 -12.28 3.40 -9.92
CA ARG A 62 -13.25 3.51 -8.83
C ARG A 62 -13.51 2.18 -8.11
N GLN A 63 -12.47 1.37 -7.96
CA GLN A 63 -12.51 0.08 -7.27
C GLN A 63 -11.10 -0.28 -6.81
N TRP A 64 -11.00 -1.19 -5.84
CA TRP A 64 -9.72 -1.81 -5.49
C TRP A 64 -9.29 -2.73 -6.63
N VAL A 65 -8.19 -2.39 -7.30
CA VAL A 65 -7.62 -3.19 -8.39
C VAL A 65 -6.62 -4.21 -7.85
N PRO A 66 -6.30 -5.29 -8.60
CA PRO A 66 -5.30 -6.27 -8.17
C PRO A 66 -3.95 -5.63 -7.82
N GLU A 67 -3.33 -6.13 -6.77
CA GLU A 67 -2.13 -5.60 -6.13
C GLU A 67 -0.85 -5.98 -6.89
N GLU A 68 -0.80 -7.18 -7.47
CA GLU A 68 0.40 -7.80 -8.05
C GLU A 68 1.14 -6.91 -9.07
N PRO A 69 0.47 -6.18 -9.99
CA PRO A 69 1.17 -5.33 -10.95
C PRO A 69 1.92 -4.14 -10.33
N TYR A 70 1.64 -3.82 -9.08
CA TYR A 70 2.15 -2.63 -8.39
C TYR A 70 3.05 -2.97 -7.21
N GLU A 71 3.33 -4.25 -6.99
CA GLU A 71 4.21 -4.71 -5.94
C GLU A 71 5.66 -4.28 -6.20
N LEU A 72 6.34 -3.86 -5.14
CA LEU A 72 7.70 -3.32 -5.21
C LEU A 72 8.77 -4.39 -5.02
N SER A 73 8.54 -5.61 -5.54
CA SER A 73 9.44 -6.76 -5.37
C SER A 73 10.85 -6.51 -5.94
N ASP A 74 10.98 -5.71 -7.00
CA ASP A 74 12.30 -5.31 -7.55
C ASP A 74 13.14 -4.49 -6.55
N TYR A 75 12.49 -3.65 -5.74
CA TYR A 75 13.15 -2.82 -4.74
C TYR A 75 13.28 -3.51 -3.38
N PHE A 76 12.32 -4.38 -3.09
CA PHE A 76 12.23 -5.16 -1.86
C PHE A 76 12.04 -6.64 -2.22
N PRO A 77 13.11 -7.38 -2.56
CA PRO A 77 13.01 -8.78 -2.99
C PRO A 77 12.47 -9.76 -1.93
N ALA A 78 12.24 -9.28 -0.71
CA ALA A 78 11.63 -10.03 0.39
C ALA A 78 10.15 -9.65 0.61
N ALA A 79 9.62 -8.68 -0.15
CA ALA A 79 8.18 -8.53 -0.28
C ALA A 79 7.57 -9.83 -0.86
N PRO A 80 6.30 -10.13 -0.55
CA PRO A 80 5.62 -11.35 -0.98
C PRO A 80 5.73 -11.70 -2.47
#